data_AF-A0A8K0RVD2-F1
#
_entry.id   AF-A0A8K0RVD2-F1
#
_cell.length_a   1.000
_cell.length_b   1.000
_cell.length_c   1.000
_cell.angle_alpha   90.00
_cell.angle_beta   90.00
_cell.angle_gamma   90.00
#
_symmetry.space_group_name_H-M   'P 1'
#
loop_
_entity.id
_entity.type
_entity.pdbx_description
1 polymer ?
#
loop_
_entity_poly.entity_id
_entity_poly.type
_entity_poly.pdbx_seq_one_letter_code
_entity_poly.pdbx_strand_id
1 'polypeptide(L)'
;MPFSNASPRLSIAKARLLLVFCGIWMVISNHSLISLLVIDASNDIFETSSSNNSTLGFGHMYVITKPNPLRLKSMIQAANVTELQLTVLVQPAWTEDDERSFRLPQDSSITKGSLLAWLGHLHALRQFLDSGAETALFLEDDVDWDIRLRTAQTSLVSAAMRYLLGSAFSELDARQYPYGDPSSWDLLYLGHCGDYWHGMDVDFDDGHVTPEDLKSTPHTVFADPSMPGYDGLHPFTTSLLKNLGIREHTRLVHRSVFPLCTFAYALSRVGARRLLELGGKEPTGPGHKAYDILVLHSCRDRGLRCWTVNPELFHHTLGPSVIDQQQGTSYLPPVDLAAKEQIEFRGETPNINCGFWNGWFSFNDNDIAHLSWLRQEVGRKGRCLKPGRELRD
;
A
#
# COMPACT_ATOMS: atom_id res chain seq x y z
N MET A 1 36.82 -52.78 -57.55
CA MET A 1 37.65 -53.97 -57.27
C MET A 1 39.02 -53.50 -56.82
N PRO A 2 39.71 -54.13 -55.84
CA PRO A 2 39.32 -55.24 -54.94
C PRO A 2 39.24 -54.78 -53.45
N PHE A 3 38.27 -55.28 -52.67
CA PHE A 3 38.34 -56.41 -51.72
C PHE A 3 39.37 -56.27 -50.58
N SER A 4 38.92 -56.22 -49.32
CA SER A 4 39.06 -57.38 -48.42
C SER A 4 38.25 -57.23 -47.12
N ASN A 5 37.41 -58.22 -46.88
CA ASN A 5 36.78 -58.56 -45.59
C ASN A 5 37.83 -58.88 -44.51
N ALA A 6 37.53 -58.56 -43.26
CA ALA A 6 37.75 -59.49 -42.14
C ALA A 6 37.00 -59.02 -40.88
N SER A 7 36.03 -59.82 -40.44
CA SER A 7 35.68 -59.95 -39.03
C SER A 7 36.26 -61.27 -38.52
N PRO A 8 36.58 -61.38 -37.22
CA PRO A 8 35.94 -62.47 -36.48
C PRO A 8 35.54 -62.13 -35.04
N ARG A 9 34.29 -62.50 -34.74
CA ARG A 9 33.80 -63.33 -33.61
C ARG A 9 34.33 -63.12 -32.19
N LEU A 10 33.42 -62.57 -31.37
CA LEU A 10 32.86 -63.09 -30.10
C LEU A 10 33.72 -64.00 -29.20
N SER A 11 33.88 -63.56 -27.95
CA SER A 11 33.94 -64.40 -26.76
C SER A 11 32.89 -63.89 -25.76
N ILE A 12 31.87 -64.71 -25.50
CA ILE A 12 30.82 -64.51 -24.50
C ILE A 12 31.24 -65.24 -23.21
N ALA A 13 31.32 -64.49 -22.09
CA ALA A 13 31.17 -65.03 -20.74
C ALA A 13 30.58 -63.92 -19.84
N LYS A 14 29.25 -63.89 -19.72
CA LYS A 14 28.47 -64.25 -18.52
C LYS A 14 28.91 -63.47 -17.26
N ALA A 15 28.25 -62.36 -16.92
CA ALA A 15 26.92 -62.26 -16.29
C ALA A 15 26.97 -62.25 -14.76
N ARG A 16 26.79 -61.05 -14.19
CA ARG A 16 25.98 -60.68 -13.01
C ARG A 16 25.74 -59.16 -13.14
N LEU A 17 24.61 -58.51 -12.90
CA LEU A 17 23.18 -58.76 -12.76
C LEU A 17 22.56 -57.34 -12.55
N LEU A 18 21.27 -57.14 -12.82
CA LEU A 18 20.40 -56.00 -12.47
C LEU A 18 20.34 -54.87 -13.53
N LEU A 19 19.36 -54.89 -14.44
CA LEU A 19 18.00 -54.33 -14.26
C LEU A 19 18.03 -52.92 -13.65
N VAL A 20 17.85 -51.92 -14.52
CA VAL A 20 17.08 -50.66 -14.35
C VAL A 20 17.58 -49.70 -15.44
N PHE A 21 17.27 -49.99 -16.72
CA PHE A 21 17.47 -49.04 -17.81
C PHE A 21 16.43 -49.27 -18.91
N CYS A 22 15.16 -49.14 -18.52
CA CYS A 22 14.07 -48.89 -19.48
C CYS A 22 12.91 -48.07 -18.88
N GLY A 23 13.14 -47.37 -17.76
CA GLY A 23 12.17 -46.49 -17.10
C GLY A 23 12.60 -45.02 -17.04
N ILE A 24 13.63 -44.62 -17.78
CA ILE A 24 14.22 -43.25 -17.72
C ILE A 24 14.05 -42.50 -19.05
N TRP A 25 13.27 -43.03 -20.00
CA TRP A 25 12.97 -42.36 -21.27
C TRP A 25 11.47 -42.22 -21.56
N MET A 26 10.64 -42.30 -20.52
CA MET A 26 9.22 -41.90 -20.51
C MET A 26 8.88 -41.04 -19.27
N VAL A 27 9.82 -40.21 -18.81
CA VAL A 27 9.57 -39.25 -17.70
C VAL A 27 10.00 -37.81 -18.07
N ILE A 28 10.50 -37.56 -19.28
CA ILE A 28 10.87 -36.20 -19.74
C ILE A 28 9.84 -35.66 -20.76
N SER A 29 8.57 -36.01 -20.59
CA SER A 29 7.46 -35.33 -21.25
C SER A 29 6.33 -35.10 -20.24
N ASN A 30 6.65 -34.42 -19.14
CA ASN A 30 5.62 -33.74 -18.37
C ASN A 30 5.89 -32.26 -18.48
N HIS A 31 4.99 -31.61 -19.21
CA HIS A 31 4.78 -30.19 -19.25
C HIS A 31 5.04 -29.57 -17.87
N SER A 32 5.94 -28.58 -17.83
CA SER A 32 5.99 -27.61 -16.76
C SER A 32 4.71 -26.77 -16.79
N LEU A 33 3.61 -27.37 -16.35
CA LEU A 33 2.50 -26.66 -15.73
C LEU A 33 3.02 -26.25 -14.34
N ILE A 34 3.79 -25.17 -14.30
CA ILE A 34 3.83 -24.36 -13.10
C ILE A 34 2.45 -23.72 -13.05
N SER A 35 1.50 -24.43 -12.45
CA SER A 35 0.28 -23.80 -11.96
C SER A 35 0.73 -22.63 -11.11
N LEU A 36 0.34 -21.41 -11.48
CA LEU A 36 0.23 -20.33 -10.51
C LEU A 36 -0.57 -20.92 -9.35
N LEU A 37 0.10 -21.18 -8.22
CA LEU A 37 -0.59 -21.43 -6.97
C LEU A 37 -1.21 -20.08 -6.59
N VAL A 38 -2.38 -19.79 -7.16
CA VAL A 38 -3.38 -19.01 -6.45
C VAL A 38 -3.64 -19.84 -5.20
N ILE A 39 -3.07 -19.41 -4.08
CA ILE A 39 -3.39 -20.01 -2.79
C ILE A 39 -4.86 -19.67 -2.58
N ASP A 40 -5.74 -20.63 -2.84
CA ASP A 40 -7.09 -20.65 -2.30
C ASP A 40 -6.93 -20.90 -0.81
N ALA A 41 -6.46 -19.87 -0.11
CA ALA A 41 -6.25 -19.92 1.32
C ALA A 41 -7.65 -20.00 1.93
N SER A 42 -7.98 -21.21 2.40
CA SER A 42 -9.18 -21.51 3.15
C SER A 42 -9.55 -20.35 4.06
N ASN A 43 -10.80 -19.87 3.96
CA ASN A 43 -11.37 -18.73 4.69
C ASN A 43 -11.03 -18.72 6.20
N ASP A 44 -10.77 -19.87 6.81
CA ASP A 44 -10.44 -20.02 8.23
C ASP A 44 -9.13 -19.32 8.69
N ILE A 45 -8.14 -19.08 7.80
CA ILE A 45 -6.88 -18.40 8.18
C ILE A 45 -7.05 -16.86 8.24
N PHE A 46 -8.08 -16.32 7.60
CA PHE A 46 -8.31 -14.87 7.47
C PHE A 46 -9.26 -14.28 8.52
N GLU A 47 -10.03 -15.11 9.26
CA GLU A 47 -11.06 -14.62 10.20
C GLU A 47 -10.52 -14.15 11.56
N THR A 48 -9.30 -14.50 11.95
CA THR A 48 -8.78 -14.26 13.32
C THR A 48 -7.74 -13.14 13.43
N SER A 49 -7.76 -12.16 12.52
CA SER A 49 -6.90 -10.97 12.61
C SER A 49 -7.51 -9.88 13.49
N SER A 50 -6.76 -9.33 14.44
CA SER A 50 -7.19 -8.17 15.25
C SER A 50 -7.17 -6.84 14.48
N SER A 51 -6.88 -6.86 13.18
CA SER A 51 -6.87 -5.69 12.29
C SER A 51 -8.24 -5.10 11.97
N ASN A 52 -9.33 -5.74 12.39
CA ASN A 52 -10.71 -5.29 12.19
C ASN A 52 -11.24 -4.42 13.36
N ASN A 53 -10.34 -3.94 14.24
CA ASN A 53 -10.69 -3.06 15.35
C ASN A 53 -10.72 -1.57 14.93
N SER A 54 -11.01 -0.67 15.88
CA SER A 54 -11.12 0.78 15.61
C SER A 54 -9.80 1.45 15.22
N THR A 55 -8.64 0.81 15.44
CA THR A 55 -7.32 1.32 15.05
C THR A 55 -6.69 0.52 13.91
N LEU A 56 -7.48 -0.33 13.25
CA LEU A 56 -7.05 -1.23 12.18
C LEU A 56 -5.91 -2.19 12.55
N GLY A 57 -5.70 -2.44 13.85
CA GLY A 57 -4.59 -3.25 14.36
C GLY A 57 -3.32 -2.47 14.71
N PHE A 58 -3.31 -1.14 14.57
CA PHE A 58 -2.19 -0.28 14.97
C PHE A 58 -2.37 0.24 16.39
N GLY A 59 -1.28 0.66 17.04
CA GLY A 59 -1.35 1.28 18.37
C GLY A 59 -2.07 2.64 18.35
N HIS A 60 -1.84 3.44 17.30
CA HIS A 60 -2.56 4.69 17.05
C HIS A 60 -2.80 4.93 15.57
N MET A 61 -3.85 5.69 15.25
CA MET A 61 -4.05 6.29 13.93
C MET A 61 -3.98 7.81 14.09
N TYR A 62 -2.99 8.45 13.46
CA TYR A 62 -2.78 9.89 13.49
C TYR A 62 -3.23 10.54 12.19
N VAL A 63 -3.94 11.66 12.30
CA VAL A 63 -4.27 12.51 11.15
C VAL A 63 -3.39 13.75 11.21
N ILE A 64 -2.61 13.99 10.17
CA ILE A 64 -1.74 15.15 10.04
C ILE A 64 -2.51 16.23 9.29
N THR A 65 -2.86 17.31 9.98
CA THR A 65 -3.74 18.35 9.42
C THR A 65 -3.23 19.75 9.72
N LYS A 66 -3.40 20.67 8.79
CA LYS A 66 -3.34 22.12 9.09
C LYS A 66 -4.71 22.55 9.64
N PRO A 67 -4.83 23.75 10.25
CA PRO A 67 -6.15 24.28 10.63
C PRO A 67 -7.11 24.42 9.42
N ASN A 68 -7.83 23.34 9.09
CA ASN A 68 -8.77 23.25 7.98
C ASN A 68 -10.04 22.51 8.45
N PRO A 69 -11.05 23.24 8.94
CA PRO A 69 -12.21 22.63 9.59
C PRO A 69 -13.09 21.83 8.62
N LEU A 70 -13.09 22.16 7.32
CA LEU A 70 -13.97 21.50 6.35
C LEU A 70 -13.48 20.09 5.99
N ARG A 71 -12.18 19.94 5.63
CA ARG A 71 -11.60 18.62 5.33
C ARG A 71 -11.67 17.69 6.53
N LEU A 72 -11.26 18.22 7.68
CA LEU A 72 -11.28 17.47 8.92
C LEU A 72 -12.70 17.02 9.30
N LYS A 73 -13.73 17.86 9.07
CA LYS A 73 -15.12 17.47 9.31
C LYS A 73 -15.52 16.25 8.46
N SER A 74 -15.27 16.27 7.16
CA SER A 74 -15.61 15.16 6.27
C SER A 74 -14.92 13.86 6.68
N MET A 75 -13.62 13.93 7.01
CA MET A 75 -12.85 12.78 7.48
C MET A 75 -13.38 12.23 8.82
N ILE A 76 -13.76 13.10 9.76
CA ILE A 76 -14.38 12.69 11.04
C ILE A 76 -15.74 12.02 10.80
N GLN A 77 -16.54 12.50 9.85
CA GLN A 77 -17.79 11.85 9.50
C GLN A 77 -17.56 10.45 8.92
N ALA A 78 -16.60 10.30 8.01
CA ALA A 78 -16.21 8.99 7.48
C ALA A 78 -15.76 8.05 8.61
N ALA A 79 -14.90 8.51 9.51
CA ALA A 79 -14.42 7.74 10.64
C ALA A 79 -15.54 7.36 11.61
N ASN A 80 -16.53 8.24 11.80
CA ASN A 80 -17.69 7.94 12.62
C ASN A 80 -18.57 6.83 12.02
N VAL A 81 -18.76 6.82 10.70
CA VAL A 81 -19.54 5.78 10.01
C VAL A 81 -18.80 4.43 10.03
N THR A 82 -17.49 4.42 9.79
CA THR A 82 -16.67 3.19 9.83
C THR A 82 -16.18 2.83 11.24
N GLU A 83 -16.53 3.64 12.24
CA GLU A 83 -16.13 3.50 13.65
C GLU A 83 -14.60 3.33 13.83
N LEU A 84 -13.85 4.18 13.14
CA LEU A 84 -12.40 4.31 13.28
C LEU A 84 -12.06 5.36 14.34
N GLN A 85 -11.03 5.07 15.13
CA GLN A 85 -10.52 5.97 16.16
C GLN A 85 -9.32 6.74 15.62
N LEU A 86 -9.51 8.03 15.39
CA LEU A 86 -8.48 8.94 14.88
C LEU A 86 -7.95 9.84 15.99
N THR A 87 -6.63 10.07 15.97
CA THR A 87 -5.96 11.09 16.79
C THR A 87 -5.55 12.24 15.88
N VAL A 88 -6.27 13.35 15.97
CA VAL A 88 -6.02 14.52 15.12
C VAL A 88 -4.80 15.30 15.64
N LEU A 89 -3.76 15.39 14.83
CA LEU A 89 -2.56 16.19 15.10
C LEU A 89 -2.61 17.46 14.26
N VAL A 90 -3.11 18.52 14.88
CA VAL A 90 -3.09 19.86 14.29
C VAL A 90 -1.65 20.37 14.30
N GLN A 91 -1.12 20.73 13.15
CA GLN A 91 0.23 21.29 13.05
C GLN A 91 0.35 22.58 13.88
N PRO A 92 1.45 22.74 14.65
CA PRO A 92 1.71 23.99 15.35
C PRO A 92 2.00 25.12 14.35
N ALA A 93 1.94 26.36 14.85
CA ALA A 93 2.44 27.51 14.09
C ALA A 93 3.97 27.45 14.06
N TRP A 94 4.52 27.09 12.89
CA TRP A 94 5.97 27.06 12.66
C TRP A 94 6.54 28.48 12.60
N THR A 95 7.60 28.73 13.35
CA THR A 95 8.31 30.01 13.36
C THR A 95 9.34 30.08 12.24
N GLU A 96 9.82 31.29 11.92
CA GLU A 96 10.95 31.44 10.99
C GLU A 96 12.20 30.72 11.50
N ASP A 97 12.39 30.63 12.81
CA ASP A 97 13.51 29.92 13.43
C ASP A 97 13.41 28.41 13.20
N ASP A 98 12.21 27.83 13.24
CA ASP A 98 11.95 26.42 12.89
C ASP A 98 12.30 26.17 11.42
N GLU A 99 11.84 27.05 10.52
CA GLU A 99 12.14 26.96 9.09
C GLU A 99 13.65 27.05 8.82
N ARG A 100 14.34 28.03 9.42
CA ARG A 100 15.79 28.21 9.27
C ARG A 100 16.59 27.04 9.85
N SER A 101 16.13 26.46 10.97
CA SER A 101 16.81 25.34 11.63
C SER A 101 16.69 24.03 10.85
N PHE A 102 15.62 23.88 10.07
CA PHE A 102 15.40 22.73 9.20
C PHE A 102 16.24 22.81 7.92
N ARG A 103 16.30 23.99 7.29
CA ARG A 103 16.96 24.21 6.00
C ARG A 103 18.48 23.98 6.06
N LEU A 104 19.03 23.62 4.90
CA LEU A 104 20.48 23.69 4.69
C LEU A 104 20.96 25.15 4.87
N PRO A 105 22.12 25.37 5.53
CA PRO A 105 22.66 26.72 5.71
C PRO A 105 22.97 27.45 4.41
N GLN A 106 23.27 26.70 3.35
CA GLN A 106 23.58 27.21 2.00
C GLN A 106 22.87 26.33 0.98
N ASP A 107 22.45 26.92 -0.13
CA ASP A 107 21.86 26.24 -1.29
C ASP A 107 20.64 25.34 -0.99
N SER A 108 19.86 25.69 0.04
CA SER A 108 18.56 25.06 0.33
C SER A 108 17.63 25.19 -0.89
N SER A 109 17.08 24.06 -1.33
CA SER A 109 16.21 23.99 -2.52
C SER A 109 14.77 23.61 -2.19
N ILE A 110 14.48 23.31 -0.93
CA ILE A 110 13.13 22.99 -0.47
C ILE A 110 12.21 24.21 -0.50
N THR A 111 11.01 24.06 -1.06
CA THR A 111 10.01 25.14 -1.05
C THR A 111 9.42 25.33 0.36
N LYS A 112 8.80 26.47 0.63
CA LYS A 112 8.12 26.69 1.92
C LYS A 112 7.00 25.68 2.15
N GLY A 113 6.17 25.41 1.14
CA GLY A 113 5.08 24.44 1.25
C GLY A 113 5.58 23.04 1.61
N SER A 114 6.59 22.53 0.90
CA SER A 114 7.20 21.22 1.15
C SER A 114 7.86 21.14 2.53
N LEU A 115 8.53 22.22 2.96
CA LEU A 115 9.12 22.30 4.31
C LEU A 115 8.04 22.17 5.39
N LEU A 116 6.96 22.96 5.29
CA LEU A 116 5.89 22.93 6.30
C LEU A 116 5.19 21.58 6.36
N ALA A 117 4.96 20.93 5.21
CA ALA A 117 4.44 19.57 5.16
C ALA A 117 5.39 18.60 5.88
N TRP A 118 6.69 18.67 5.57
CA TRP A 118 7.72 17.84 6.21
C TRP A 118 7.77 18.04 7.73
N LEU A 119 7.76 19.28 8.22
CA LEU A 119 7.71 19.56 9.66
C LEU A 119 6.46 18.97 10.32
N GLY A 120 5.31 18.98 9.63
CA GLY A 120 4.09 18.30 10.06
C GLY A 120 4.28 16.79 10.30
N HIS A 121 4.93 16.09 9.36
CA HIS A 121 5.25 14.67 9.55
C HIS A 121 6.25 14.46 10.69
N LEU A 122 7.31 15.26 10.81
CA LEU A 122 8.25 15.15 11.93
C LEU A 122 7.59 15.39 13.29
N HIS A 123 6.64 16.31 13.37
CA HIS A 123 5.82 16.52 14.56
C HIS A 123 5.05 15.25 14.90
N ALA A 124 4.36 14.66 13.93
CA ALA A 124 3.60 13.42 14.13
C ALA A 124 4.48 12.24 14.55
N LEU A 125 5.67 12.07 13.95
CA LEU A 125 6.62 11.04 14.34
C LEU A 125 7.06 11.19 15.80
N ARG A 126 7.30 12.42 16.27
CA ARG A 126 7.65 12.68 17.68
C ARG A 126 6.49 12.33 18.61
N GLN A 127 5.26 12.75 18.28
CA GLN A 127 4.06 12.39 19.06
C GLN A 127 3.87 10.87 19.17
N PHE A 128 4.11 10.13 18.08
CA PHE A 128 4.09 8.67 18.09
C PHE A 128 5.18 8.06 18.99
N LEU A 129 6.41 8.57 18.91
CA LEU A 129 7.47 8.04 19.77
C LEU A 129 7.20 8.31 21.25
N ASP A 130 6.63 9.47 21.58
CA ASP A 130 6.28 9.87 22.95
C ASP A 130 5.10 9.06 23.54
N SER A 131 4.18 8.57 22.70
CA SER A 131 3.01 7.81 23.17
C SER A 131 3.34 6.43 23.74
N GLY A 132 4.53 5.90 23.44
CA GLY A 132 4.95 4.56 23.85
C GLY A 132 4.38 3.41 23.00
N ALA A 133 3.49 3.69 22.03
CA ALA A 133 2.93 2.67 21.15
C ALA A 133 3.99 2.04 20.22
N GLU A 134 3.82 0.75 19.88
CA GLU A 134 4.77 -0.01 19.03
C GLU A 134 4.61 0.28 17.54
N THR A 135 3.40 0.59 17.10
CA THR A 135 3.06 0.91 15.71
C THR A 135 2.07 2.07 15.65
N ALA A 136 2.12 2.82 14.56
CA ALA A 136 1.10 3.82 14.26
C ALA A 136 0.88 3.96 12.75
N LEU A 137 -0.36 4.26 12.38
CA LEU A 137 -0.77 4.66 11.03
C LEU A 137 -0.88 6.18 10.97
N PHE A 138 -0.29 6.80 9.96
CA PHE A 138 -0.33 8.23 9.69
C PHE A 138 -1.17 8.46 8.44
N LEU A 139 -2.11 9.41 8.51
CA LEU A 139 -3.01 9.79 7.43
C LEU A 139 -2.86 11.28 7.15
N GLU A 140 -2.81 11.66 5.87
CA GLU A 140 -3.05 13.03 5.43
C GLU A 140 -4.55 13.37 5.53
N ASP A 141 -4.91 14.65 5.64
CA ASP A 141 -6.30 15.08 5.92
C ASP A 141 -7.22 15.13 4.69
N ASP A 142 -6.69 14.77 3.53
CA ASP A 142 -7.35 14.75 2.23
C ASP A 142 -7.39 13.35 1.62
N VAL A 143 -7.44 12.30 2.45
CA VAL A 143 -7.65 10.91 1.99
C VAL A 143 -9.10 10.43 2.15
N ASP A 144 -9.48 9.49 1.31
CA ASP A 144 -10.73 8.73 1.37
C ASP A 144 -10.43 7.23 1.46
N TRP A 145 -11.39 6.46 1.96
CA TRP A 145 -11.29 5.01 2.09
C TRP A 145 -12.62 4.33 1.87
N ASP A 146 -12.58 3.03 1.57
CA ASP A 146 -13.78 2.25 1.36
C ASP A 146 -14.52 2.00 2.68
N ILE A 147 -15.85 2.02 2.67
CA ILE A 147 -16.70 1.68 3.83
C ILE A 147 -16.36 0.30 4.45
N ARG A 148 -15.80 -0.62 3.66
CA ARG A 148 -15.39 -1.97 4.07
C ARG A 148 -13.94 -2.06 4.54
N LEU A 149 -13.25 -0.92 4.69
CA LEU A 149 -11.86 -0.86 5.13
C LEU A 149 -11.64 -1.71 6.39
N ARG A 150 -12.40 -1.42 7.45
CA ARG A 150 -12.27 -2.11 8.75
C ARG A 150 -12.82 -3.53 8.73
N THR A 151 -13.90 -3.79 7.98
CA THR A 151 -14.65 -5.05 8.08
C THR A 151 -14.14 -6.13 7.13
N ALA A 152 -13.41 -5.78 6.07
CA ALA A 152 -12.89 -6.73 5.10
C ALA A 152 -11.43 -6.45 4.70
N GLN A 153 -11.12 -5.25 4.24
CA GLN A 153 -9.85 -5.00 3.53
C GLN A 153 -8.62 -5.16 4.43
N THR A 154 -8.66 -4.66 5.66
CA THR A 154 -7.51 -4.75 6.57
C THR A 154 -7.20 -6.17 7.02
N SER A 155 -8.22 -7.03 7.18
CA SER A 155 -8.01 -8.45 7.50
C SER A 155 -7.27 -9.18 6.38
N LEU A 156 -7.63 -8.92 5.12
CA LEU A 156 -6.95 -9.51 3.97
C LEU A 156 -5.49 -9.02 3.85
N VAL A 157 -5.27 -7.70 3.95
CA VAL A 157 -3.93 -7.10 3.88
C VAL A 157 -3.03 -7.56 5.03
N SER A 158 -3.55 -7.60 6.26
CA SER A 158 -2.79 -8.02 7.43
C SER A 158 -2.37 -9.49 7.35
N ALA A 159 -3.25 -10.37 6.87
CA ALA A 159 -2.92 -11.77 6.63
C ALA A 159 -1.85 -11.94 5.53
N ALA A 160 -1.96 -11.18 4.43
CA ALA A 160 -0.95 -11.16 3.37
C ALA A 160 0.42 -10.71 3.89
N MET A 161 0.46 -9.70 4.75
CA MET A 161 1.69 -9.25 5.42
C MET A 161 2.32 -10.35 6.29
N ARG A 162 1.52 -11.02 7.14
CA ARG A 162 2.02 -12.12 7.99
C ARG A 162 2.58 -13.27 7.16
N TYR A 163 1.92 -13.60 6.05
CA TYR A 163 2.39 -14.61 5.10
C TYR A 163 3.78 -14.24 4.54
N LEU A 164 3.94 -13.00 4.08
CA LEU A 164 5.21 -12.53 3.49
C LEU A 164 6.36 -12.44 4.49
N LEU A 165 6.07 -12.08 5.72
CA LEU A 165 7.07 -11.95 6.78
C LEU A 165 7.41 -13.29 7.45
N GLY A 166 6.82 -14.40 6.99
CA GLY A 166 6.99 -15.71 7.60
C GLY A 166 6.52 -15.75 9.06
N SER A 167 5.60 -14.85 9.45
CA SER A 167 5.08 -14.72 10.82
C SER A 167 3.77 -15.52 11.03
N ALA A 168 3.43 -16.42 10.11
CA ALA A 168 2.11 -17.07 10.04
C ALA A 168 1.93 -18.28 10.98
N PHE A 169 2.77 -18.47 12.00
CA PHE A 169 2.86 -19.76 12.69
C PHE A 169 2.07 -19.87 14.01
N SER A 170 1.51 -18.77 14.55
CA SER A 170 0.71 -18.80 15.80
C SER A 170 -0.48 -17.82 15.75
N GLU A 171 -1.66 -18.29 16.18
CA GLU A 171 -2.85 -17.42 16.34
C GLU A 171 -2.63 -16.28 17.35
N LEU A 172 -1.82 -16.51 18.39
CA LEU A 172 -1.52 -15.47 19.38
C LEU A 172 -0.74 -14.33 18.75
N ASP A 173 0.22 -14.65 17.88
CA ASP A 173 1.00 -13.65 17.14
C ASP A 173 0.12 -12.91 16.14
N ALA A 174 -0.82 -13.59 15.47
CA ALA A 174 -1.77 -12.95 14.56
C ALA A 174 -2.72 -11.97 15.27
N ARG A 175 -3.07 -12.22 16.54
CA ARG A 175 -3.89 -11.31 17.35
C ARG A 175 -3.08 -10.16 17.93
N GLN A 176 -1.83 -10.40 18.32
CA GLN A 176 -0.97 -9.36 18.90
C GLN A 176 -0.37 -8.44 17.83
N TYR A 177 0.07 -9.03 16.71
CA TYR A 177 0.77 -8.38 15.62
C TYR A 177 0.09 -8.70 14.28
N PRO A 178 -1.07 -8.08 13.99
CA PRO A 178 -1.84 -8.41 12.79
C PRO A 178 -1.04 -8.18 11.50
N TYR A 179 -0.13 -7.22 11.42
CA TYR A 179 0.71 -7.00 10.23
C TYR A 179 2.10 -7.68 10.33
N GLY A 180 2.27 -8.63 11.25
CA GLY A 180 3.56 -9.22 11.59
C GLY A 180 4.34 -8.41 12.63
N ASP A 181 5.33 -9.04 13.25
CA ASP A 181 6.13 -8.45 14.32
C ASP A 181 6.75 -7.11 13.86
N PRO A 182 6.57 -5.99 14.58
CA PRO A 182 7.13 -4.68 14.22
C PRO A 182 8.67 -4.65 14.11
N SER A 183 9.36 -5.66 14.61
CA SER A 183 10.79 -5.87 14.41
C SER A 183 11.14 -6.45 13.04
N SER A 184 10.16 -6.88 12.23
CA SER A 184 10.34 -7.50 10.90
C SER A 184 10.06 -6.53 9.72
N TRP A 185 9.41 -5.39 9.97
CA TRP A 185 9.13 -4.34 9.00
C TRP A 185 9.32 -2.94 9.62
N ASP A 186 9.57 -1.93 8.78
CA ASP A 186 9.78 -0.56 9.25
C ASP A 186 8.65 0.37 8.81
N LEU A 187 8.12 0.18 7.60
CA LEU A 187 7.06 1.00 7.04
C LEU A 187 6.08 0.16 6.18
N LEU A 188 4.78 0.45 6.26
CA LEU A 188 3.77 -0.08 5.35
C LEU A 188 3.07 1.07 4.61
N TYR A 189 3.15 1.11 3.29
CA TYR A 189 2.37 2.04 2.47
C TYR A 189 0.95 1.51 2.30
N LEU A 190 -0.01 2.18 2.94
CA LEU A 190 -1.45 1.88 2.83
C LEU A 190 -2.19 2.94 2.00
N GLY A 191 -1.52 4.02 1.62
CA GLY A 191 -2.01 5.10 0.77
C GLY A 191 -0.84 5.81 0.10
N HIS A 192 -0.81 5.80 -1.23
CA HIS A 192 0.28 6.29 -2.05
C HIS A 192 -0.25 6.68 -3.44
N CYS A 193 0.55 7.40 -4.24
CA CYS A 193 0.23 7.66 -5.65
C CYS A 193 0.88 6.65 -6.61
N GLY A 194 1.70 5.74 -6.06
CA GLY A 194 2.15 4.53 -6.73
C GLY A 194 3.47 3.99 -6.18
N ASP A 195 3.79 2.76 -6.55
CA ASP A 195 5.07 2.09 -6.28
C ASP A 195 5.45 1.30 -7.52
N TYR A 196 6.49 1.78 -8.21
CA TYR A 196 6.81 1.36 -9.57
C TYR A 196 8.19 0.70 -9.64
N TRP A 197 8.41 -0.16 -10.63
CA TRP A 197 9.71 -0.80 -10.89
C TRP A 197 10.65 0.04 -11.76
N HIS A 198 10.25 1.27 -12.07
CA HIS A 198 11.02 2.27 -12.79
C HIS A 198 11.09 3.57 -11.97
N GLY A 199 12.04 4.44 -12.31
CA GLY A 199 12.12 5.78 -11.75
C GLY A 199 11.05 6.74 -12.31
N MET A 200 11.07 7.98 -11.85
CA MET A 200 10.19 9.05 -12.39
C MET A 200 10.69 9.64 -13.72
N ASP A 201 11.81 9.15 -14.24
CA ASP A 201 12.41 9.53 -15.52
C ASP A 201 11.78 8.81 -16.72
N VAL A 202 10.88 7.86 -16.45
CA VAL A 202 10.12 7.11 -17.45
C VAL A 202 8.68 7.56 -17.37
N ASP A 203 8.10 7.95 -18.52
CA ASP A 203 6.68 8.27 -18.61
C ASP A 203 5.84 7.07 -18.16
N PHE A 204 4.65 7.33 -17.60
CA PHE A 204 3.71 6.29 -17.16
C PHE A 204 3.01 5.61 -18.36
N ASP A 205 3.80 5.17 -19.34
CA ASP A 205 3.36 4.47 -20.54
C ASP A 205 3.31 2.95 -20.32
N ASP A 206 2.50 2.27 -21.13
CA ASP A 206 2.34 0.81 -21.05
C ASP A 206 3.65 0.06 -21.37
N GLY A 207 3.96 -0.98 -20.61
CA GLY A 207 5.04 -1.93 -20.91
C GLY A 207 6.39 -1.70 -20.22
N HIS A 208 6.49 -0.72 -19.32
CA HIS A 208 7.71 -0.48 -18.54
C HIS A 208 7.89 -1.39 -17.31
N VAL A 209 6.84 -2.12 -16.93
CA VAL A 209 6.88 -3.12 -15.88
C VAL A 209 6.39 -4.43 -16.48
N THR A 210 7.00 -5.55 -16.07
CA THR A 210 6.68 -6.88 -16.57
C THR A 210 6.39 -7.84 -15.42
N PRO A 211 5.74 -8.99 -15.69
CA PRO A 211 5.56 -10.00 -14.66
C PRO A 211 6.89 -10.56 -14.10
N GLU A 212 8.01 -10.43 -14.83
CA GLU A 212 9.31 -10.87 -14.36
C GLU A 212 9.87 -9.96 -13.26
N ASP A 213 9.63 -8.66 -13.34
CA ASP A 213 10.02 -7.69 -12.31
C ASP A 213 9.37 -8.04 -10.97
N LEU A 214 8.09 -8.43 -11.00
CA LEU A 214 7.36 -8.88 -9.83
C LEU A 214 7.88 -10.21 -9.28
N LYS A 215 8.21 -11.20 -10.13
CA LYS A 215 8.80 -12.48 -9.68
C LYS A 215 10.09 -12.28 -8.88
N SER A 216 10.89 -11.27 -9.23
CA SER A 216 12.14 -10.95 -8.55
C SER A 216 11.93 -10.24 -7.19
N THR A 217 10.70 -9.80 -6.91
CA THR A 217 10.34 -8.98 -5.74
C THR A 217 9.51 -9.81 -4.77
N PRO A 218 9.82 -9.86 -3.45
CA PRO A 218 8.96 -10.54 -2.50
C PRO A 218 7.53 -9.98 -2.52
N HIS A 219 6.55 -10.82 -2.83
CA HIS A 219 5.16 -10.40 -3.00
C HIS A 219 4.16 -11.53 -2.77
N THR A 220 2.90 -11.15 -2.53
CA THR A 220 1.75 -12.06 -2.53
C THR A 220 0.54 -11.36 -3.14
N VAL A 221 -0.36 -12.15 -3.71
CA VAL A 221 -1.54 -11.69 -4.45
C VAL A 221 -2.75 -12.42 -3.89
N PHE A 222 -3.83 -11.70 -3.61
CA PHE A 222 -5.05 -12.27 -3.04
C PHE A 222 -6.29 -11.59 -3.60
N ALA A 223 -7.40 -12.33 -3.65
CA ALA A 223 -8.69 -11.78 -4.06
C ALA A 223 -9.20 -10.78 -3.01
N ASP A 224 -9.69 -9.64 -3.47
CA ASP A 224 -10.44 -8.69 -2.66
C ASP A 224 -11.69 -8.26 -3.44
N PRO A 225 -12.86 -8.86 -3.13
CA PRO A 225 -14.11 -8.51 -3.79
C PRO A 225 -14.53 -7.05 -3.58
N SER A 226 -14.03 -6.38 -2.53
CA SER A 226 -14.37 -4.97 -2.26
C SER A 226 -13.76 -3.99 -3.27
N MET A 227 -12.73 -4.42 -3.99
CA MET A 227 -12.05 -3.62 -5.01
C MET A 227 -12.92 -3.36 -6.23
N PRO A 228 -12.83 -2.19 -6.89
CA PRO A 228 -13.46 -2.02 -8.18
C PRO A 228 -12.69 -2.76 -9.29
N GLY A 229 -13.31 -2.93 -10.46
CA GLY A 229 -12.63 -3.34 -11.69
C GLY A 229 -11.71 -2.24 -12.24
N TYR A 230 -11.02 -2.49 -13.35
CA TYR A 230 -10.03 -1.59 -13.94
C TYR A 230 -10.59 -0.19 -14.24
N ASP A 231 -11.83 -0.09 -14.69
CA ASP A 231 -12.48 1.21 -14.97
C ASP A 231 -12.71 2.05 -13.70
N GLY A 232 -12.53 1.45 -12.52
CA GLY A 232 -12.57 2.14 -11.24
C GLY A 232 -11.27 2.27 -10.49
N LEU A 233 -10.19 1.74 -11.04
CA LEU A 233 -8.84 1.99 -10.55
C LEU A 233 -8.27 3.23 -11.22
N HIS A 234 -7.41 3.94 -10.50
CA HIS A 234 -6.64 5.04 -11.05
C HIS A 234 -5.90 4.58 -12.33
N PRO A 235 -5.79 5.40 -13.41
CA PRO A 235 -5.21 4.95 -14.68
C PRO A 235 -3.82 4.33 -14.55
N PHE A 236 -2.94 4.93 -13.75
CA PHE A 236 -1.61 4.38 -13.47
C PHE A 236 -1.66 3.04 -12.73
N THR A 237 -2.60 2.88 -11.78
CA THR A 237 -2.83 1.60 -11.10
C THR A 237 -3.33 0.54 -12.07
N THR A 238 -4.27 0.89 -12.96
CA THR A 238 -4.77 -0.02 -14.01
C THR A 238 -3.64 -0.48 -14.92
N SER A 239 -2.81 0.44 -15.41
CA SER A 239 -1.66 0.09 -16.26
C SER A 239 -0.69 -0.82 -15.51
N LEU A 240 -0.30 -0.46 -14.28
CA LEU A 240 0.59 -1.28 -13.44
C LEU A 240 0.07 -2.70 -13.26
N LEU A 241 -1.18 -2.87 -12.81
CA LEU A 241 -1.74 -4.20 -12.55
C LEU A 241 -1.87 -5.03 -13.83
N LYS A 242 -2.30 -4.42 -14.95
CA LYS A 242 -2.37 -5.12 -16.25
C LYS A 242 -1.00 -5.60 -16.71
N ASN A 243 0.00 -4.73 -16.63
CA ASN A 243 1.39 -5.03 -17.01
C ASN A 243 2.01 -6.14 -16.14
N LEU A 244 1.62 -6.20 -14.86
CA LEU A 244 2.01 -7.27 -13.93
C LEU A 244 1.20 -8.57 -14.08
N GLY A 245 0.16 -8.60 -14.90
CA GLY A 245 -0.74 -9.75 -15.04
C GLY A 245 -1.66 -9.96 -13.82
N ILE A 246 -1.90 -8.91 -13.03
CA ILE A 246 -2.82 -8.95 -11.89
C ILE A 246 -4.23 -8.63 -12.37
N ARG A 247 -5.13 -9.59 -12.16
CA ARG A 247 -6.55 -9.52 -12.53
C ARG A 247 -7.34 -8.54 -11.66
N GLU A 248 -8.53 -8.16 -12.12
CA GLU A 248 -9.47 -7.34 -11.33
C GLU A 248 -9.84 -7.99 -9.99
N HIS A 249 -10.39 -7.20 -9.06
CA HIS A 249 -10.82 -7.66 -7.72
C HIS A 249 -9.72 -8.41 -6.97
N THR A 250 -8.48 -7.96 -7.13
CA THR A 250 -7.29 -8.60 -6.58
C THR A 250 -6.35 -7.53 -6.08
N ARG A 251 -5.77 -7.76 -4.91
CA ARG A 251 -4.70 -6.94 -4.36
C ARG A 251 -3.37 -7.66 -4.45
N LEU A 252 -2.33 -6.86 -4.54
CA LEU A 252 -0.93 -7.20 -4.51
C LEU A 252 -0.34 -6.56 -3.26
N VAL A 253 0.39 -7.33 -2.47
CA VAL A 253 1.27 -6.79 -1.41
C VAL A 253 2.68 -7.18 -1.78
N HIS A 254 3.59 -6.21 -1.82
CA HIS A 254 4.97 -6.46 -2.22
C HIS A 254 5.97 -5.61 -1.45
N ARG A 255 7.23 -6.03 -1.46
CA ARG A 255 8.37 -5.24 -0.99
C ARG A 255 8.43 -3.95 -1.82
N SER A 256 8.49 -2.79 -1.17
CA SER A 256 8.47 -1.52 -1.89
C SER A 256 9.70 -1.33 -2.78
N VAL A 257 9.52 -0.71 -3.95
CA VAL A 257 10.59 -0.53 -4.96
C VAL A 257 10.86 0.96 -5.19
N PHE A 258 9.83 1.70 -5.58
CA PHE A 258 9.84 3.14 -5.80
C PHE A 258 8.50 3.75 -5.31
N PRO A 259 8.21 3.74 -3.99
CA PRO A 259 6.94 4.25 -3.48
C PRO A 259 6.92 5.78 -3.45
N LEU A 260 5.81 6.39 -3.87
CA LEU A 260 5.61 7.84 -3.94
C LEU A 260 4.34 8.29 -3.20
N CYS A 261 4.36 9.54 -2.72
CA CYS A 261 3.34 10.14 -1.87
C CYS A 261 3.20 9.47 -0.49
N THR A 262 2.64 10.18 0.48
CA THR A 262 2.50 9.73 1.88
C THR A 262 1.07 9.81 2.40
N PHE A 263 0.08 9.65 1.51
CA PHE A 263 -1.36 9.74 1.83
C PHE A 263 -1.73 8.93 3.08
N ALA A 264 -1.25 7.68 3.15
CA ALA A 264 -1.33 6.87 4.35
C ALA A 264 -0.14 5.90 4.48
N TYR A 265 0.57 5.95 5.61
CA TYR A 265 1.66 5.03 5.89
C TYR A 265 1.69 4.62 7.35
N ALA A 266 1.97 3.35 7.62
CA ALA A 266 2.18 2.85 8.97
C ALA A 266 3.67 2.68 9.26
N LEU A 267 4.06 2.87 10.51
CA LEU A 267 5.44 2.72 10.98
C LEU A 267 5.52 1.83 12.21
N SER A 268 6.61 1.06 12.29
CA SER A 268 7.13 0.58 13.57
C SER A 268 7.89 1.70 14.29
N ARG A 269 8.07 1.59 15.61
CA ARG A 269 8.90 2.54 16.37
C ARG A 269 10.31 2.68 15.81
N VAL A 270 10.88 1.58 15.33
CA VAL A 270 12.23 1.57 14.73
C VAL A 270 12.21 2.37 13.42
N GLY A 271 11.24 2.13 12.55
CA GLY A 271 11.05 2.92 11.32
C GLY A 271 10.91 4.42 11.59
N ALA A 272 10.08 4.80 12.56
CA ALA A 272 9.89 6.19 12.95
C ALA A 272 11.17 6.88 13.45
N ARG A 273 11.98 6.20 14.28
CA ARG A 273 13.28 6.74 14.73
C ARG A 273 14.24 6.92 13.56
N ARG A 274 14.31 5.95 12.64
CA ARG A 274 15.18 6.04 11.46
C ARG A 274 14.76 7.19 10.53
N LEU A 275 13.46 7.40 10.32
CA LEU A 275 12.98 8.55 9.54
C LEU A 275 13.28 9.90 10.22
N LEU A 276 13.18 9.99 11.54
CA LEU A 276 13.62 11.20 12.26
C LEU A 276 15.13 11.44 12.15
N GLU A 277 15.93 10.38 12.16
CA GLU A 277 17.39 10.46 11.98
C GLU A 277 17.75 10.93 10.57
N LEU A 278 17.14 10.33 9.55
CA LEU A 278 17.42 10.63 8.14
C LEU A 278 16.82 11.97 7.69
N GLY A 279 15.69 12.37 8.26
CA GLY A 279 14.87 13.50 7.81
C GLY A 279 14.66 14.60 8.82
N GLY A 280 15.37 14.59 9.95
CA GLY A 280 15.25 15.61 10.99
C GLY A 280 15.68 17.02 10.55
N LYS A 281 16.40 17.11 9.42
CA LYS A 281 16.80 18.33 8.71
C LYS A 281 16.75 18.09 7.20
N GLU A 282 16.80 19.16 6.41
CA GLU A 282 16.96 19.06 4.95
C GLU A 282 18.22 18.23 4.62
N PRO A 283 18.11 17.07 3.95
CA PRO A 283 19.26 16.23 3.65
C PRO A 283 20.23 16.92 2.69
N THR A 284 21.52 16.64 2.86
CA THR A 284 22.55 17.10 1.90
C THR A 284 22.51 16.24 0.65
N GLY A 285 22.25 16.86 -0.50
CA GLY A 285 22.27 16.19 -1.80
C GLY A 285 21.10 16.59 -2.71
N PRO A 286 21.25 16.45 -4.04
CA PRO A 286 20.18 16.74 -4.98
C PRO A 286 19.02 15.75 -4.82
N GLY A 287 17.78 16.23 -4.90
CA GLY A 287 16.58 15.39 -5.03
C GLY A 287 15.66 15.36 -3.81
N HIS A 288 16.14 15.65 -2.59
CA HIS A 288 15.31 15.63 -1.38
C HIS A 288 14.47 16.92 -1.21
N LYS A 289 13.49 17.12 -2.08
CA LYS A 289 12.65 18.34 -2.09
C LYS A 289 11.33 18.21 -1.34
N ALA A 290 10.97 17.01 -0.89
CA ALA A 290 9.72 16.73 -0.20
C ALA A 290 9.84 15.49 0.72
N TYR A 291 8.93 15.39 1.69
CA TYR A 291 8.97 14.34 2.71
C TYR A 291 8.74 12.95 2.12
N ASP A 292 7.81 12.80 1.18
CA ASP A 292 7.56 11.56 0.46
C ASP A 292 8.82 11.06 -0.27
N ILE A 293 9.60 11.97 -0.87
CA ILE A 293 10.89 11.63 -1.51
C ILE A 293 11.92 11.16 -0.47
N LEU A 294 11.95 11.73 0.74
CA LEU A 294 12.76 11.17 1.83
C LEU A 294 12.34 9.72 2.12
N VAL A 295 11.04 9.46 2.25
CA VAL A 295 10.55 8.12 2.59
C VAL A 295 10.88 7.12 1.47
N LEU A 296 10.68 7.51 0.20
CA LEU A 296 11.10 6.74 -0.97
C LEU A 296 12.56 6.33 -0.89
N HIS A 297 13.47 7.31 -0.75
CA HIS A 297 14.90 7.05 -0.65
C HIS A 297 15.23 6.21 0.59
N SER A 298 14.49 6.39 1.68
CA SER A 298 14.68 5.61 2.89
C SER A 298 14.36 4.12 2.66
N CYS A 299 13.29 3.83 1.94
CA CYS A 299 12.87 2.49 1.55
C CYS A 299 13.82 1.83 0.54
N ARG A 300 14.16 2.56 -0.52
CA ARG A 300 14.95 2.05 -1.65
C ARG A 300 16.44 1.99 -1.36
N ASP A 301 16.99 3.06 -0.78
CA ASP A 301 18.44 3.30 -0.73
C ASP A 301 19.02 3.25 0.69
N ARG A 302 18.22 3.47 1.74
CA ARG A 302 18.70 3.54 3.13
C ARG A 302 18.32 2.33 3.98
N GLY A 303 17.78 1.28 3.35
CA GLY A 303 17.53 -0.01 3.99
C GLY A 303 16.39 -0.01 5.01
N LEU A 304 15.40 0.90 4.89
CA LEU A 304 14.13 0.69 5.58
C LEU A 304 13.40 -0.50 4.97
N ARG A 305 12.73 -1.26 5.82
CA ARG A 305 11.92 -2.41 5.41
C ARG A 305 10.50 -2.00 5.09
N CYS A 306 10.32 -1.53 3.86
CA CYS A 306 9.04 -1.02 3.38
C CYS A 306 8.26 -2.07 2.60
N TRP A 307 6.94 -2.08 2.78
CA TRP A 307 6.00 -2.90 2.03
C TRP A 307 4.85 -2.04 1.53
N THR A 308 4.33 -2.37 0.36
CA THR A 308 3.29 -1.60 -0.32
C THR A 308 2.09 -2.49 -0.62
N VAL A 309 0.89 -1.90 -0.48
CA VAL A 309 -0.39 -2.52 -0.86
C VAL A 309 -0.89 -1.86 -2.15
N ASN A 310 -1.04 -2.64 -3.22
CA ASN A 310 -1.57 -2.18 -4.50
C ASN A 310 -2.84 -2.95 -4.88
N PRO A 311 -3.91 -2.26 -5.30
CA PRO A 311 -4.16 -0.84 -5.05
C PRO A 311 -4.24 -0.58 -3.54
N GLU A 312 -4.00 0.65 -3.15
CA GLU A 312 -3.92 1.08 -1.76
C GLU A 312 -5.29 1.11 -1.05
N LEU A 313 -5.27 1.27 0.28
CA LEU A 313 -6.47 1.30 1.13
C LEU A 313 -7.01 2.73 1.33
N PHE A 314 -6.13 3.72 1.23
CA PHE A 314 -6.44 5.14 1.37
C PHE A 314 -5.94 5.88 0.14
N HIS A 315 -6.83 6.60 -0.54
CA HIS A 315 -6.47 7.37 -1.73
C HIS A 315 -6.73 8.86 -1.52
N HIS A 316 -5.88 9.71 -2.10
CA HIS A 316 -6.06 11.15 -2.06
C HIS A 316 -7.36 11.58 -2.76
N THR A 317 -8.07 12.53 -2.17
CA THR A 317 -9.28 13.12 -2.72
C THR A 317 -8.96 14.30 -3.62
N LEU A 318 -9.71 14.47 -4.71
CA LEU A 318 -9.56 15.68 -5.53
C LEU A 318 -9.76 16.94 -4.68
N GLY A 319 -8.75 17.80 -4.71
CA GLY A 319 -8.76 19.06 -3.99
C GLY A 319 -7.51 19.88 -4.27
N PRO A 320 -7.50 21.16 -3.87
CA PRO A 320 -6.31 21.98 -4.02
C PRO A 320 -5.20 21.49 -3.10
N SER A 321 -3.99 21.31 -3.62
CA SER A 321 -2.81 20.97 -2.83
C SER A 321 -2.52 22.08 -1.81
N VAL A 322 -2.42 21.71 -0.53
CA VAL A 322 -2.07 22.65 0.55
C VAL A 322 -0.63 23.15 0.38
N ILE A 323 0.24 22.35 -0.24
CA ILE A 323 1.61 22.76 -0.59
C ILE A 323 1.55 23.87 -1.64
N ASP A 324 0.71 23.71 -2.66
CA ASP A 324 0.61 24.64 -3.79
C ASP A 324 -0.08 25.94 -3.39
N GLN A 325 -1.11 25.86 -2.53
CA GLN A 325 -1.75 27.04 -1.92
C GLN A 325 -0.75 27.90 -1.14
N GLN A 326 0.21 27.29 -0.44
CA GLN A 326 1.27 28.01 0.27
C GLN A 326 2.28 28.67 -0.67
N GLN A 327 2.35 28.21 -1.91
CA GLN A 327 3.19 28.78 -2.96
C GLN A 327 2.42 29.75 -3.87
N GLY A 328 1.11 29.95 -3.64
CA GLY A 328 0.27 30.78 -4.50
C GLY A 328 0.01 30.16 -5.87
N THR A 329 0.14 28.84 -6.01
CA THR A 329 -0.11 28.10 -7.26
C THR A 329 -1.37 27.25 -7.14
N SER A 330 -2.00 26.94 -8.28
CA SER A 330 -3.24 26.15 -8.37
C SER A 330 -3.09 25.00 -9.38
N TYR A 331 -1.86 24.49 -9.54
CA TYR A 331 -1.60 23.38 -10.45
C TYR A 331 -2.20 22.08 -9.89
N LEU A 332 -2.79 21.26 -10.76
CA LEU A 332 -3.20 19.91 -10.37
C LEU A 332 -1.98 18.99 -10.48
N PRO A 333 -1.61 18.27 -9.42
CA PRO A 333 -0.53 17.28 -9.47
C PRO A 333 -0.75 16.28 -10.63
N PRO A 334 0.32 15.71 -11.23
CA PRO A 334 0.18 14.79 -12.35
C PRO A 334 -0.71 13.58 -12.07
N VAL A 335 -0.69 13.06 -10.84
CA VAL A 335 -1.58 11.97 -10.39
C VAL A 335 -3.06 12.38 -10.47
N ASP A 336 -3.41 13.54 -9.89
CA ASP A 336 -4.79 14.04 -9.92
C ASP A 336 -5.24 14.38 -11.35
N LEU A 337 -4.33 14.91 -12.17
CA LEU A 337 -4.60 15.22 -13.56
C LEU A 337 -4.93 13.96 -14.38
N ALA A 338 -4.17 12.87 -14.16
CA ALA A 338 -4.37 11.62 -14.89
C ALA A 338 -5.74 10.99 -14.62
N ALA A 339 -6.27 11.09 -13.40
CA ALA A 339 -7.57 10.55 -13.03
C ALA A 339 -8.73 11.55 -13.12
N LYS A 340 -8.49 12.82 -13.44
CA LYS A 340 -9.50 13.89 -13.35
C LYS A 340 -10.83 13.54 -14.02
N GLU A 341 -10.80 13.18 -15.31
CA GLU A 341 -12.02 12.85 -16.07
C GLU A 341 -12.71 11.60 -15.51
N GLN A 342 -11.93 10.60 -15.08
CA GLN A 342 -12.45 9.39 -14.46
C GLN A 342 -13.20 9.71 -13.16
N ILE A 343 -12.66 10.60 -12.32
CA ILE A 343 -13.27 10.98 -11.05
C ILE A 343 -14.56 11.76 -11.28
N GLU A 344 -14.56 12.71 -12.23
CA GLU A 344 -15.75 13.47 -12.62
C GLU A 344 -16.86 12.55 -13.13
N PHE A 345 -16.52 11.56 -13.97
CA PHE A 345 -17.49 10.60 -14.50
C PHE A 345 -18.03 9.63 -13.43
N ARG A 346 -17.14 9.11 -12.56
CA ARG A 346 -17.51 8.12 -11.55
C ARG A 346 -18.20 8.73 -10.33
N GLY A 347 -17.95 10.01 -10.04
CA GLY A 347 -18.35 10.65 -8.79
C GLY A 347 -17.78 9.93 -7.57
N GLU A 348 -16.55 9.41 -7.66
CA GLU A 348 -15.87 8.68 -6.59
C GLU A 348 -14.35 8.80 -6.71
N THR A 349 -13.67 8.78 -5.57
CA THR A 349 -12.22 8.63 -5.45
C THR A 349 -11.70 7.39 -6.23
N PRO A 350 -10.63 7.49 -7.03
CA PRO A 350 -10.01 6.35 -7.70
C PRO A 350 -9.56 5.29 -6.71
N ASN A 351 -9.47 4.03 -7.16
CA ASN A 351 -9.09 2.86 -6.35
C ASN A 351 -10.08 2.50 -5.21
N ILE A 352 -10.94 3.43 -4.79
CA ILE A 352 -11.98 3.22 -3.78
C ILE A 352 -13.31 2.87 -4.47
N ASN A 353 -13.93 1.75 -4.07
CA ASN A 353 -15.18 1.32 -4.68
C ASN A 353 -16.41 2.02 -4.05
N CYS A 354 -16.43 2.24 -2.75
CA CYS A 354 -17.51 2.94 -2.06
C CYS A 354 -16.94 3.83 -0.96
N GLY A 355 -16.55 5.05 -1.34
CA GLY A 355 -15.88 6.03 -0.49
C GLY A 355 -16.82 7.06 0.12
N PHE A 356 -16.26 8.06 0.79
CA PHE A 356 -16.99 9.13 1.47
C PHE A 356 -16.89 10.48 0.76
N TRP A 357 -15.94 10.64 -0.17
CA TRP A 357 -15.60 11.93 -0.79
C TRP A 357 -16.79 12.68 -1.38
N ASN A 358 -17.70 11.98 -2.07
CA ASN A 358 -18.86 12.59 -2.72
C ASN A 358 -20.02 12.96 -1.77
N GLY A 359 -19.86 12.74 -0.46
CA GLY A 359 -20.83 13.14 0.56
C GLY A 359 -22.06 12.24 0.70
N TRP A 360 -22.12 11.08 0.03
CA TRP A 360 -23.30 10.18 0.07
C TRP A 360 -23.66 9.67 1.48
N PHE A 361 -22.69 9.65 2.39
CA PHE A 361 -22.84 9.22 3.77
C PHE A 361 -22.73 10.37 4.77
N SER A 362 -22.89 11.61 4.31
CA SER A 362 -22.89 12.78 5.19
C SER A 362 -24.11 12.76 6.09
N PHE A 363 -23.95 13.29 7.30
CA PHE A 363 -25.03 13.41 8.27
C PHE A 363 -24.94 14.72 9.04
N ASN A 364 -26.04 15.13 9.66
CA ASN A 364 -26.04 16.28 10.57
C ASN A 364 -25.49 15.85 11.93
N ASP A 365 -24.62 16.68 12.54
CA ASP A 365 -23.92 16.31 13.79
C ASP A 365 -24.87 16.01 14.97
N ASN A 366 -26.11 16.54 14.93
CA ASN A 366 -27.16 16.28 15.92
C ASN A 366 -28.07 15.08 15.59
N ASP A 367 -27.92 14.47 14.41
CA ASP A 367 -28.75 13.33 13.97
C ASP A 367 -28.11 11.99 14.33
N ILE A 368 -28.17 11.68 15.63
CA ILE A 368 -27.59 10.46 16.19
C ILE A 368 -28.29 9.19 15.66
N ALA A 369 -29.59 9.28 15.33
CA ALA A 369 -30.34 8.16 14.78
C ALA A 369 -29.84 7.79 13.38
N HIS A 370 -29.63 8.79 12.51
CA HIS A 370 -29.09 8.55 11.18
C HIS A 370 -27.65 8.04 11.23
N LEU A 371 -26.79 8.60 12.10
CA LEU A 371 -25.43 8.07 12.29
C LEU A 371 -25.45 6.61 12.78
N SER A 372 -26.33 6.26 13.73
CA SER A 372 -26.46 4.88 14.21
C SER A 372 -26.86 3.92 13.08
N TRP A 373 -27.78 4.36 12.22
CA TRP A 373 -28.17 3.61 11.03
C TRP A 373 -27.02 3.46 10.02
N LEU A 374 -26.27 4.54 9.72
CA LEU A 374 -25.10 4.49 8.86
C LEU A 374 -24.01 3.55 9.41
N ARG A 375 -23.73 3.60 10.71
CA ARG A 375 -22.79 2.66 11.35
C ARG A 375 -23.22 1.22 11.16
N GLN A 376 -24.52 0.93 11.31
CA GLN A 376 -25.03 -0.42 11.19
C GLN A 376 -25.04 -0.91 9.73
N GLU A 377 -25.64 -0.15 8.82
CA GLU A 377 -25.83 -0.57 7.43
C GLU A 377 -24.56 -0.38 6.60
N VAL A 378 -23.92 0.78 6.70
CA VAL A 378 -22.77 1.12 5.85
C VAL A 378 -21.48 0.60 6.45
N GLY A 379 -21.18 0.97 7.70
CA GLY A 379 -19.91 0.61 8.34
C GLY A 379 -19.76 -0.87 8.68
N ARG A 380 -20.67 -1.42 9.48
CA ARG A 380 -20.56 -2.80 10.01
C ARG A 380 -20.95 -3.87 8.99
N LYS A 381 -22.04 -3.68 8.27
CA LYS A 381 -22.45 -4.61 7.21
C LYS A 381 -21.65 -4.43 5.91
N GLY A 382 -20.91 -3.32 5.76
CA GLY A 382 -20.18 -3.02 4.53
C GLY A 382 -21.11 -2.76 3.32
N ARG A 383 -22.38 -2.43 3.56
CA ARG A 383 -23.38 -2.27 2.50
C ARG A 383 -23.23 -0.90 1.85
N CYS A 384 -22.78 -0.90 0.59
CA CYS A 384 -22.71 0.34 -0.18
C CYS A 384 -24.12 0.76 -0.64
N LEU A 385 -24.55 1.96 -0.26
CA LEU A 385 -25.84 2.52 -0.65
C LEU A 385 -25.80 3.29 -1.99
N LYS A 386 -24.62 3.33 -2.64
CA LYS A 386 -24.42 3.99 -3.92
C LYS A 386 -24.83 3.03 -5.04
N PRO A 387 -25.63 3.47 -6.03
CA PRO A 387 -26.06 2.61 -7.13
C PRO A 387 -24.89 1.92 -7.84
N GLY A 388 -25.03 0.61 -8.08
CA GLY A 388 -24.05 -0.18 -8.85
C GLY A 388 -22.75 -0.54 -8.12
N ARG A 389 -22.63 -0.25 -6.81
CA ARG A 389 -21.42 -0.49 -5.99
C ARG A 389 -21.65 -1.48 -4.84
N GLU A 390 -22.79 -2.16 -4.86
CA GLU A 390 -23.08 -3.30 -3.99
C GLU A 390 -22.16 -4.47 -4.37
N LEU A 391 -21.65 -5.18 -3.37
CA LEU A 391 -20.97 -6.45 -3.63
C LEU A 391 -22.04 -7.45 -4.05
N ARG A 392 -21.79 -8.14 -5.16
CA ARG A 392 -22.62 -9.27 -5.58
C ARG A 392 -22.17 -10.48 -4.78
N ASP A 393 -23.12 -11.14 -4.11
CA ASP A 393 -22.91 -12.38 -3.37
C ASP A 393 -22.40 -13.52 -4.26
#